data_AF-A0A1W9QPW7-F1
#
_entry.id   AF-A0A1W9QPW7-F1
#
_cell.length_a   1.000
_cell.length_b   1.000
_cell.length_c   1.000
_cell.angle_alpha   90.00
_cell.angle_beta   90.00
_cell.angle_gamma   90.00
#
_symmetry.space_group_name_H-M   'P 1'
#
loop_
_entity.id
_entity.type
_entity.pdbx_description
1 polymer ?
#
loop_
_entity_poly.entity_id
_entity_poly.type
_entity_poly.pdbx_seq_one_letter_code
_entity_poly.pdbx_strand_id
1 'polypeptide(L)'
;MATSFLIAQSQIQFEGLYSEGEGAAGWDADGSGPEPYGNGHGTYTYYIASRDYVDPGSSSGAHMLENMTGFPLLEQALVNNGFTAGQICLKISLSSMGEDIGGIDWFQLGATHYANFYPAHCTFQLDGELLFEAIGNYAIYISGPDTRGFETGFLKVNNISANSPDPVKNVATALLADLGNEEIKLYMQVTDAASLSGNGRSGGYFNIAGTLEKGLPILPFKGLNADHQGFAGWDADGTGPEPEADGHDTQLYYGASLDYDDIDPDPNAGLGHLLDGSTGFFNTLLQLEYRGFEIGDIKLKLGLNSLGPDVEGEDWGNGWCNYYNNKFVIELNGEPILTVLQDTNRLASMTTYWMSGASIGKVYDISENASPEAQFVAQSFLKDMGTHYLKMDNEETHYVSLFNDTGRDGAIYEITAASLVGVHEKATFIPEGEVSGTWTVDNSPYYVDGNLTVENGETFTIEPGVKVAVRG
;
A
#
# COMPACT_ATOMS: atom_id res chain seq x y z
N MET A 1 -24.62 -14.47 -5.64
CA MET A 1 -25.21 -13.14 -5.36
C MET A 1 -25.18 -12.92 -3.86
N ALA A 2 -24.02 -12.53 -3.33
CA ALA A 2 -23.92 -12.06 -1.97
C ALA A 2 -24.50 -10.64 -1.95
N THR A 3 -25.49 -10.42 -1.09
CA THR A 3 -26.00 -9.09 -0.76
C THR A 3 -24.86 -8.31 -0.09
N SER A 4 -24.11 -7.54 -0.88
CA SER A 4 -23.30 -6.47 -0.32
C SER A 4 -24.27 -5.45 0.26
N PHE A 5 -24.20 -5.25 1.57
CA PHE A 5 -24.62 -3.97 2.11
C PHE A 5 -23.72 -2.94 1.42
N LEU A 6 -24.28 -2.09 0.55
CA LEU A 6 -23.65 -0.84 0.16
C LEU A 6 -23.46 -0.05 1.46
N ILE A 7 -22.34 -0.27 2.13
CA ILE A 7 -21.80 0.72 3.06
C ILE A 7 -21.58 1.95 2.17
N ALA A 8 -22.27 3.04 2.46
CA ALA A 8 -22.01 4.30 1.77
C ALA A 8 -20.51 4.59 1.92
N GLN A 9 -19.80 4.60 0.81
CA GLN A 9 -18.36 4.80 0.78
C GLN A 9 -18.03 6.14 1.44
N SER A 10 -17.12 6.13 2.42
CA SER A 10 -16.66 7.38 3.07
C SER A 10 -15.95 8.24 2.03
N GLN A 11 -16.58 9.36 1.66
CA GLN A 11 -16.07 10.24 0.60
C GLN A 11 -16.33 11.72 0.85
N ILE A 12 -15.43 12.56 0.33
CA ILE A 12 -15.57 14.02 0.24
C ILE A 12 -15.53 14.40 -1.24
N GLN A 13 -16.56 15.07 -1.74
CA GLN A 13 -16.59 15.56 -3.12
C GLN A 13 -15.88 16.91 -3.20
N PHE A 14 -15.28 17.22 -4.35
CA PHE A 14 -14.71 18.54 -4.62
C PHE A 14 -14.89 18.95 -6.08
N GLU A 15 -14.87 20.25 -6.33
CA GLU A 15 -14.86 20.81 -7.68
C GLU A 15 -13.93 22.01 -7.78
N GLY A 16 -13.41 22.23 -8.99
CA GLY A 16 -12.55 23.36 -9.32
C GLY A 16 -12.85 23.84 -10.73
N LEU A 17 -13.46 25.01 -10.83
CA LEU A 17 -13.88 25.58 -12.10
C LEU A 17 -12.95 26.72 -12.53
N TYR A 18 -12.49 26.65 -13.78
CA TYR A 18 -11.66 27.69 -14.38
C TYR A 18 -12.36 29.06 -14.35
N SER A 19 -13.68 29.11 -14.50
CA SER A 19 -14.48 30.34 -14.41
C SER A 19 -14.46 30.98 -13.03
N GLU A 20 -14.12 30.23 -11.99
CA GLU A 20 -14.13 30.68 -10.59
C GLU A 20 -12.72 30.97 -10.05
N GLY A 21 -11.71 30.95 -10.92
CA GLY A 21 -10.33 31.13 -10.51
C GLY A 21 -9.68 29.85 -9.98
N GLU A 22 -10.32 28.70 -10.17
CA GLU A 22 -9.83 27.39 -9.73
C GLU A 22 -9.49 26.50 -10.95
N GLY A 23 -9.34 25.20 -10.73
CA GLY A 23 -9.04 24.17 -11.73
C GLY A 23 -7.61 23.63 -11.66
N ALA A 24 -7.26 22.85 -12.67
CA ALA A 24 -5.91 22.30 -12.86
C ALA A 24 -5.23 22.89 -14.10
N ALA A 25 -3.92 22.67 -14.20
CA ALA A 25 -3.11 22.98 -15.36
C ALA A 25 -2.23 21.79 -15.73
N GLY A 26 -2.04 21.59 -17.04
CA GLY A 26 -1.09 20.63 -17.60
C GLY A 26 -0.33 21.27 -18.75
N TRP A 27 1.01 21.14 -18.78
CA TRP A 27 1.85 21.79 -19.79
C TRP A 27 3.17 21.08 -20.08
N ASP A 28 3.66 21.30 -21.29
CA ASP A 28 5.07 21.10 -21.65
C ASP A 28 5.83 22.39 -21.41
N ALA A 29 7.12 22.26 -21.08
CA ALA A 29 8.01 23.38 -20.81
C ALA A 29 9.23 23.36 -21.73
N ASP A 30 9.59 24.51 -22.30
CA ASP A 30 10.76 24.68 -23.15
C ASP A 30 12.06 24.96 -22.38
N GLY A 31 11.98 25.08 -21.05
CA GLY A 31 13.09 25.37 -20.15
C GLY A 31 13.48 26.85 -20.03
N SER A 32 12.77 27.78 -20.68
CA SER A 32 12.97 29.23 -20.49
C SER A 32 12.20 29.82 -19.29
N GLY A 33 11.26 29.04 -18.75
CA GLY A 33 10.43 29.38 -17.61
C GLY A 33 11.00 28.92 -16.27
N PRO A 34 10.15 28.83 -15.23
CA PRO A 34 10.53 28.35 -13.91
C PRO A 34 10.72 26.82 -13.85
N GLU A 35 10.06 26.06 -14.73
CA GLU A 35 10.27 24.62 -14.86
C GLU A 35 11.43 24.30 -15.81
N PRO A 36 12.19 23.21 -15.55
CA PRO A 36 13.10 22.62 -16.52
C PRO A 36 12.40 22.26 -17.84
N TYR A 37 13.19 21.98 -18.89
CA TYR A 37 12.64 21.42 -20.12
C TYR A 37 11.94 20.09 -19.82
N GLY A 38 10.70 19.97 -20.30
CA GLY A 38 9.87 18.78 -20.18
C GLY A 38 8.89 18.71 -21.33
N ASN A 39 8.87 17.59 -22.04
CA ASN A 39 8.06 17.42 -23.25
C ASN A 39 7.34 16.08 -23.17
N GLY A 40 6.02 16.11 -23.03
CA GLY A 40 5.18 14.92 -22.92
C GLY A 40 4.99 14.18 -24.25
N HIS A 41 3.98 13.33 -24.30
CA HIS A 41 3.78 12.35 -25.39
C HIS A 41 2.59 12.69 -26.28
N GLY A 42 2.40 13.98 -26.57
CA GLY A 42 1.35 14.53 -27.44
C GLY A 42 -0.07 14.47 -26.85
N THR A 43 -0.45 13.34 -26.25
CA THR A 43 -1.78 13.10 -25.65
C THR A 43 -1.86 13.61 -24.21
N TYR A 44 -0.72 13.71 -23.54
CA TYR A 44 -0.55 14.24 -22.19
C TYR A 44 0.72 15.07 -22.12
N THR A 45 0.65 16.10 -21.29
CA THR A 45 1.71 17.07 -21.04
C THR A 45 2.68 16.57 -19.98
N TYR A 46 3.91 17.07 -19.98
CA TYR A 46 4.95 16.60 -19.05
C TYR A 46 4.72 17.00 -17.59
N TYR A 47 4.18 18.20 -17.35
CA TYR A 47 3.90 18.73 -16.01
C TYR A 47 2.40 18.86 -15.77
N ILE A 48 2.01 18.68 -14.50
CA ILE A 48 0.67 18.97 -14.00
C ILE A 48 0.74 19.68 -12.64
N ALA A 49 -0.27 20.49 -12.32
CA ALA A 49 -0.47 21.09 -11.01
C ALA A 49 -1.91 21.62 -10.90
N SER A 50 -2.31 22.08 -9.71
CA SER A 50 -3.47 22.98 -9.60
C SER A 50 -3.15 24.34 -10.21
N ARG A 51 -4.20 25.06 -10.62
CA ARG A 51 -4.08 26.34 -11.33
C ARG A 51 -3.27 27.38 -10.55
N ASP A 52 -3.37 27.42 -9.22
CA ASP A 52 -2.66 28.37 -8.37
C ASP A 52 -1.13 28.26 -8.48
N TYR A 53 -0.61 27.15 -8.98
CA TYR A 53 0.81 27.00 -9.28
C TYR A 53 1.25 27.84 -10.49
N VAL A 54 0.40 27.96 -11.51
CA VAL A 54 0.75 28.63 -12.77
C VAL A 54 0.15 30.04 -12.91
N ASP A 55 -0.94 30.32 -12.18
CA ASP A 55 -1.67 31.58 -12.20
C ASP A 55 -1.69 32.21 -10.79
N PRO A 56 -0.86 33.25 -10.54
CA PRO A 56 -0.82 33.94 -9.24
C PRO A 56 -2.14 34.61 -8.83
N GLY A 57 -3.10 34.76 -9.76
CA GLY A 57 -4.45 35.25 -9.46
C GLY A 57 -5.39 34.17 -8.93
N SER A 58 -4.99 32.91 -8.95
CA SER A 58 -5.72 31.76 -8.41
C SER A 58 -5.21 31.43 -7.01
N SER A 59 -6.14 31.13 -6.09
CA SER A 59 -5.83 30.78 -4.70
C SER A 59 -5.81 29.28 -4.43
N SER A 60 -6.43 28.47 -5.29
CA SER A 60 -6.69 27.04 -5.08
C SER A 60 -6.91 26.31 -6.40
N GLY A 61 -6.79 24.99 -6.37
CA GLY A 61 -7.21 24.12 -7.47
C GLY A 61 -8.68 23.73 -7.41
N ALA A 62 -9.23 23.55 -6.22
CA ALA A 62 -10.63 23.17 -5.99
C ALA A 62 -11.06 23.51 -4.56
N HIS A 63 -12.36 23.38 -4.30
CA HIS A 63 -12.96 23.41 -2.97
C HIS A 63 -13.83 22.18 -2.72
N MET A 64 -13.99 21.79 -1.44
CA MET A 64 -14.84 20.66 -1.05
C MET A 64 -16.33 21.02 -1.13
N LEU A 65 -17.19 20.05 -1.43
CA LEU A 65 -18.63 20.22 -1.46
C LEU A 65 -19.29 19.77 -0.14
N GLU A 66 -20.50 20.28 0.13
CA GLU A 66 -21.22 20.07 1.39
C GLU A 66 -21.77 18.64 1.58
N ASN A 67 -21.72 17.77 0.57
CA ASN A 67 -22.28 16.41 0.59
C ASN A 67 -21.28 15.34 1.03
N MET A 68 -20.51 15.64 2.07
CA MET A 68 -19.57 14.72 2.70
C MET A 68 -20.28 13.50 3.30
N THR A 69 -19.66 12.33 3.24
CA THR A 69 -20.21 11.11 3.83
C THR A 69 -19.11 10.32 4.53
N GLY A 70 -19.40 9.79 5.71
CA GLY A 70 -18.46 8.94 6.45
C GLY A 70 -17.28 9.68 7.11
N PHE A 71 -17.46 10.99 7.35
CA PHE A 71 -16.54 11.86 8.11
C PHE A 71 -17.31 12.71 9.16
N PRO A 72 -18.04 12.05 10.09
CA PRO A 72 -18.93 12.74 11.01
C PRO A 72 -18.20 13.67 12.00
N LEU A 73 -16.95 13.38 12.36
CA LEU A 73 -16.19 14.23 13.27
C LEU A 73 -15.73 15.51 12.56
N LEU A 74 -15.28 15.41 11.31
CA LEU A 74 -14.93 16.54 10.47
C LEU A 74 -16.14 17.46 10.25
N GLU A 75 -17.29 16.91 9.82
CA GLU A 75 -18.52 17.67 9.63
C GLU A 75 -18.92 18.42 10.91
N GLN A 76 -18.91 17.72 12.04
CA GLN A 76 -19.25 18.31 13.33
C GLN A 76 -18.24 19.40 13.76
N ALA A 77 -16.96 19.20 13.49
CA ALA A 77 -15.91 20.18 13.81
C ALA A 77 -16.03 21.44 12.97
N LEU A 78 -16.36 21.34 11.68
CA LEU A 78 -16.63 22.49 10.82
C LEU A 78 -17.77 23.34 11.39
N VAL A 79 -18.92 22.71 11.68
CA VAL A 79 -20.09 23.38 12.25
C VAL A 79 -19.77 24.04 13.59
N ASN A 80 -19.09 23.33 14.49
CA ASN A 80 -18.75 23.85 15.82
C ASN A 80 -17.82 25.08 15.78
N ASN A 81 -17.02 25.19 14.73
CA ASN A 81 -16.05 26.28 14.55
C ASN A 81 -16.53 27.34 13.55
N GLY A 82 -17.76 27.23 13.05
CA GLY A 82 -18.37 28.22 12.16
C GLY A 82 -17.85 28.18 10.72
N PHE A 83 -17.31 27.05 10.29
CA PHE A 83 -16.86 26.83 8.92
C PHE A 83 -17.87 26.01 8.09
N THR A 84 -17.73 26.07 6.77
CA THR A 84 -18.44 25.19 5.83
C THR A 84 -17.45 24.29 5.07
N ALA A 85 -17.93 23.24 4.41
CA ALA A 85 -17.06 22.37 3.61
C ALA A 85 -16.40 23.16 2.46
N GLY A 86 -17.14 24.07 1.83
CA GLY A 86 -16.62 24.93 0.75
C GLY A 86 -15.45 25.85 1.13
N GLN A 87 -15.15 26.03 2.42
CA GLN A 87 -13.95 26.76 2.86
C GLN A 87 -12.70 25.89 2.91
N ILE A 88 -12.83 24.58 2.73
CA ILE A 88 -11.69 23.67 2.55
C ILE A 88 -11.30 23.71 1.08
N CYS A 89 -10.13 24.26 0.78
CA CYS A 89 -9.56 24.31 -0.56
C CYS A 89 -8.46 23.24 -0.73
N LEU A 90 -8.40 22.65 -1.92
CA LEU A 90 -7.37 21.71 -2.37
C LEU A 90 -6.39 22.42 -3.31
N LYS A 91 -5.10 22.18 -3.10
CA LYS A 91 -4.00 22.51 -4.02
C LYS A 91 -3.25 21.24 -4.38
N ILE A 92 -2.95 21.06 -5.65
CA ILE A 92 -2.15 19.95 -6.17
C ILE A 92 -0.79 20.53 -6.55
N SER A 93 0.26 20.07 -5.86
CA SER A 93 1.63 20.51 -6.11
C SER A 93 2.09 20.15 -7.53
N LEU A 94 3.20 20.74 -7.98
CA LEU A 94 3.82 20.38 -9.25
C LEU A 94 4.19 18.88 -9.25
N SER A 95 3.67 18.15 -10.23
CA SER A 95 4.07 16.79 -10.56
C SER A 95 4.60 16.73 -11.99
N SER A 96 5.45 15.74 -12.27
CA SER A 96 6.05 15.51 -13.58
C SER A 96 6.08 14.02 -13.92
N MET A 97 6.34 13.69 -15.18
CA MET A 97 6.49 12.29 -15.62
C MET A 97 7.76 11.58 -15.09
N GLY A 98 8.64 12.27 -14.37
CA GLY A 98 9.80 11.66 -13.73
C GLY A 98 10.81 11.10 -14.75
N GLU A 99 11.16 9.81 -14.60
CA GLU A 99 12.07 9.12 -15.51
C GLU A 99 11.45 8.82 -16.88
N ASP A 100 10.12 8.89 -17.00
CA ASP A 100 9.37 8.79 -18.24
C ASP A 100 9.63 7.48 -19.02
N ILE A 101 9.62 6.35 -18.30
CA ILE A 101 9.94 5.03 -18.86
C ILE A 101 8.70 4.44 -19.56
N GLY A 102 8.78 4.33 -20.89
CA GLY A 102 7.72 3.69 -21.68
C GLY A 102 7.48 2.23 -21.29
N GLY A 103 6.20 1.85 -21.21
CA GLY A 103 5.76 0.53 -20.75
C GLY A 103 5.54 0.43 -19.23
N ILE A 104 5.99 1.41 -18.44
CA ILE A 104 5.74 1.50 -16.99
C ILE A 104 5.10 2.82 -16.62
N ASP A 105 5.76 3.94 -16.95
CA ASP A 105 5.29 5.28 -16.63
C ASP A 105 4.24 5.73 -17.62
N TRP A 106 4.33 5.27 -18.87
CA TRP A 106 3.29 5.50 -19.85
C TRP A 106 3.11 4.31 -20.78
N PHE A 107 1.86 4.01 -21.09
CA PHE A 107 1.47 2.88 -21.93
C PHE A 107 0.04 3.06 -22.44
N GLN A 108 -0.39 2.16 -23.33
CA GLN A 108 -1.71 2.20 -23.94
C GLN A 108 -2.36 0.81 -23.87
N LEU A 109 -3.58 0.75 -23.35
CA LEU A 109 -4.45 -0.43 -23.39
C LEU A 109 -5.64 -0.12 -24.30
N GLY A 110 -5.73 -0.80 -25.43
CA GLY A 110 -6.76 -0.52 -26.43
C GLY A 110 -6.71 0.94 -26.91
N ALA A 111 -7.76 1.71 -26.64
CA ALA A 111 -7.85 3.14 -26.98
C ALA A 111 -7.55 4.08 -25.80
N THR A 112 -7.21 3.53 -24.63
CA THR A 112 -6.96 4.29 -23.40
C THR A 112 -5.46 4.40 -23.15
N HIS A 113 -5.00 5.61 -22.89
CA HIS A 113 -3.63 5.96 -22.54
C HIS A 113 -3.52 6.19 -21.05
N TYR A 114 -2.39 5.76 -20.48
CA TYR A 114 -2.05 5.89 -19.07
C TYR A 114 -0.71 6.60 -18.95
N ALA A 115 -0.60 7.52 -17.99
CA ALA A 115 0.65 8.22 -17.69
C ALA A 115 0.79 8.51 -16.19
N ASN A 116 1.87 8.08 -15.56
CA ASN A 116 2.16 8.35 -14.16
C ASN A 116 2.84 9.72 -13.97
N PHE A 117 2.45 10.40 -12.89
CA PHE A 117 3.00 11.69 -12.47
C PHE A 117 3.49 11.62 -11.02
N TYR A 118 4.64 12.21 -10.77
CA TYR A 118 5.39 12.14 -9.51
C TYR A 118 5.86 13.53 -9.05
N PRO A 119 5.85 13.81 -7.73
CA PRO A 119 5.14 13.08 -6.69
C PRO A 119 3.63 13.40 -6.71
N ALA A 120 2.80 12.59 -6.05
CA ALA A 120 1.43 13.00 -5.73
C ALA A 120 1.41 13.73 -4.38
N HIS A 121 1.24 15.05 -4.41
CA HIS A 121 1.19 15.86 -3.19
C HIS A 121 0.06 16.87 -3.26
N CYS A 122 -0.85 16.77 -2.29
CA CYS A 122 -1.98 17.65 -2.13
C CYS A 122 -1.86 18.43 -0.82
N THR A 123 -2.10 19.73 -0.85
CA THR A 123 -2.22 20.58 0.34
C THR A 123 -3.65 21.05 0.49
N PHE A 124 -4.17 20.94 1.71
CA PHE A 124 -5.52 21.36 2.06
C PHE A 124 -5.45 22.54 3.02
N GLN A 125 -6.27 23.54 2.72
CA GLN A 125 -6.37 24.76 3.51
C GLN A 125 -7.81 24.99 3.95
N LEU A 126 -8.01 25.54 5.13
CA LEU A 126 -9.32 25.96 5.63
C LEU A 126 -9.32 27.48 5.81
N ASP A 127 -10.11 28.19 5.01
CA ASP A 127 -10.18 29.66 5.06
C ASP A 127 -8.80 30.33 4.90
N GLY A 128 -7.95 29.74 4.05
CA GLY A 128 -6.57 30.19 3.78
C GLY A 128 -5.51 29.70 4.77
N GLU A 129 -5.90 29.01 5.84
CA GLU A 129 -5.00 28.46 6.86
C GLU A 129 -4.62 27.00 6.56
N LEU A 130 -3.40 26.57 6.90
CA LEU A 130 -2.96 25.19 6.66
C LEU A 130 -3.76 24.20 7.52
N LEU A 131 -4.27 23.14 6.89
CA LEU A 131 -5.11 22.15 7.56
C LEU A 131 -4.39 20.78 7.62
N PHE A 132 -4.24 20.13 6.46
CA PHE A 132 -3.51 18.87 6.31
C PHE A 132 -2.85 18.82 4.92
N GLU A 133 -1.88 17.93 4.77
CA GLU A 133 -1.37 17.52 3.46
C GLU A 133 -1.60 16.02 3.25
N ALA A 134 -1.74 15.62 2.00
CA ALA A 134 -1.83 14.23 1.60
C ALA A 134 -0.69 13.93 0.63
N ILE A 135 0.18 12.98 0.98
CA ILE A 135 1.39 12.66 0.24
C ILE A 135 1.35 11.20 -0.19
N GLY A 136 1.65 10.96 -1.46
CA GLY A 136 1.84 9.62 -2.00
C GLY A 136 2.80 9.64 -3.17
N ASN A 137 3.05 8.47 -3.73
CA ASN A 137 4.06 8.33 -4.75
C ASN A 137 3.62 8.90 -6.10
N TYR A 138 2.42 8.52 -6.56
CA TYR A 138 2.02 8.81 -7.93
C TYR A 138 0.55 9.20 -8.06
N ALA A 139 0.26 9.91 -9.15
CA ALA A 139 -1.07 10.04 -9.74
C ALA A 139 -1.01 9.52 -11.18
N ILE A 140 -1.97 8.68 -11.58
CA ILE A 140 -2.07 8.20 -12.95
C ILE A 140 -3.10 9.02 -13.71
N TYR A 141 -2.68 9.61 -14.81
CA TYR A 141 -3.56 10.20 -15.80
C TYR A 141 -4.12 9.12 -16.70
N ILE A 142 -5.42 9.19 -16.96
CA ILE A 142 -6.16 8.25 -17.81
C ILE A 142 -6.82 9.08 -18.91
N SER A 143 -6.56 8.75 -20.16
CA SER A 143 -7.17 9.44 -21.31
C SER A 143 -7.60 8.44 -22.39
N GLY A 144 -8.88 8.42 -22.70
CA GLY A 144 -9.48 7.64 -23.78
C GLY A 144 -10.65 8.38 -24.43
N PRO A 145 -11.41 7.72 -25.33
CA PRO A 145 -12.52 8.36 -26.05
C PRO A 145 -13.59 8.99 -25.14
N ASP A 146 -13.89 8.34 -24.01
CA ASP A 146 -14.98 8.72 -23.10
C ASP A 146 -14.51 9.04 -21.68
N THR A 147 -13.19 9.02 -21.44
CA THR A 147 -12.61 9.18 -20.10
C THR A 147 -11.44 10.13 -20.15
N ARG A 148 -11.42 11.12 -19.25
CA ARG A 148 -10.23 11.91 -18.98
C ARG A 148 -10.17 12.25 -17.50
N GLY A 149 -9.17 11.73 -16.81
CA GLY A 149 -9.12 11.87 -15.36
C GLY A 149 -7.77 11.50 -14.74
N PHE A 150 -7.72 11.65 -13.42
CA PHE A 150 -6.60 11.24 -12.59
C PHE A 150 -7.08 10.33 -11.47
N GLU A 151 -6.22 9.40 -11.09
CA GLU A 151 -6.38 8.57 -9.91
C GLU A 151 -5.05 8.50 -9.16
N THR A 152 -5.05 8.73 -7.86
CA THR A 152 -3.83 8.57 -7.06
C THR A 152 -3.71 7.16 -6.48
N GLY A 153 -2.51 6.79 -6.02
CA GLY A 153 -2.41 5.81 -4.94
C GLY A 153 -3.09 6.32 -3.66
N PHE A 154 -3.12 5.51 -2.61
CA PHE A 154 -3.48 6.03 -1.29
C PHE A 154 -2.41 7.03 -0.80
N LEU A 155 -2.88 8.14 -0.26
CA LEU A 155 -2.10 9.28 0.16
C LEU A 155 -2.15 9.37 1.68
N LYS A 156 -0.98 9.29 2.31
CA LYS A 156 -0.84 9.50 3.74
C LYS A 156 -1.22 10.92 4.12
N VAL A 157 -2.18 11.07 5.02
CA VAL A 157 -2.62 12.37 5.54
C VAL A 157 -1.77 12.77 6.74
N ASN A 158 -1.16 13.96 6.68
CA ASN A 158 -0.35 14.53 7.75
C ASN A 158 -0.93 15.86 8.23
N ASN A 159 -0.98 16.05 9.56
CA ASN A 159 -1.41 17.31 10.14
C ASN A 159 -0.32 18.38 9.97
N ILE A 160 -0.67 19.48 9.29
CA ILE A 160 0.22 20.64 9.13
C ILE A 160 -0.35 21.93 9.73
N SER A 161 -1.44 21.83 10.49
CA SER A 161 -2.14 22.96 11.13
C SER A 161 -1.43 23.53 12.38
N ALA A 162 -0.22 23.08 12.70
CA ALA A 162 0.47 23.42 13.95
C ALA A 162 0.57 24.95 14.19
N ASN A 163 0.73 25.72 13.13
CA ASN A 163 0.83 27.19 13.15
C ASN A 163 -0.48 27.94 12.85
N SER A 164 -1.57 27.23 12.55
CA SER A 164 -2.88 27.82 12.26
C SER A 164 -3.67 28.13 13.54
N PRO A 165 -4.80 28.84 13.48
CA PRO A 165 -5.65 29.12 14.64
C PRO A 165 -6.28 27.85 15.24
N ASP A 166 -6.62 27.88 16.54
CA ASP A 166 -7.23 26.73 17.24
C ASP A 166 -8.49 26.15 16.55
N PRO A 167 -9.40 26.96 15.98
CA PRO A 167 -10.52 26.43 15.20
C PRO A 167 -10.09 25.51 14.05
N VAL A 168 -8.99 25.84 13.36
CA VAL A 168 -8.44 25.04 12.25
C VAL A 168 -7.79 23.76 12.77
N LYS A 169 -7.04 23.84 13.88
CA LYS A 169 -6.43 22.66 14.52
C LYS A 169 -7.48 21.65 14.98
N ASN A 170 -8.62 22.13 15.48
CA ASN A 170 -9.74 21.29 15.88
C ASN A 170 -10.31 20.50 14.69
N VAL A 171 -10.47 21.17 13.54
CA VAL A 171 -10.95 20.54 12.30
C VAL A 171 -9.93 19.51 11.78
N ALA A 172 -8.64 19.84 11.77
CA ALA A 172 -7.59 18.90 11.35
C ALA A 172 -7.54 17.64 12.24
N THR A 173 -7.66 17.82 13.55
CA THR A 173 -7.70 16.72 14.52
C THR A 173 -8.92 15.83 14.30
N ALA A 174 -10.07 16.42 13.97
CA ALA A 174 -11.30 15.70 13.72
C ALA A 174 -11.23 14.83 12.44
N LEU A 175 -10.66 15.35 11.35
CA LEU A 175 -10.40 14.55 10.15
C LEU A 175 -9.52 13.34 10.46
N LEU A 176 -8.40 13.54 11.16
CA LEU A 176 -7.50 12.43 11.49
C LEU A 176 -8.17 11.38 12.37
N ALA A 177 -9.11 11.80 13.24
CA ALA A 177 -9.91 10.88 14.03
C ALA A 177 -10.91 10.08 13.18
N ASP A 178 -11.51 10.68 12.14
CA ASP A 178 -12.37 9.98 11.17
C ASP A 178 -11.59 8.99 10.28
N LEU A 179 -10.33 9.33 9.95
CA LEU A 179 -9.42 8.48 9.19
C LEU A 179 -8.90 7.31 10.03
N GLY A 180 -8.57 7.53 11.30
CA GLY A 180 -7.93 6.51 12.12
C GLY A 180 -6.55 6.14 11.55
N ASN A 181 -6.41 4.88 11.08
CA ASN A 181 -5.22 4.39 10.41
C ASN A 181 -5.34 4.39 8.88
N GLU A 182 -6.51 4.79 8.35
CA GLU A 182 -6.76 4.83 6.92
C GLU A 182 -6.22 6.12 6.28
N GLU A 183 -6.20 6.11 4.96
CA GLU A 183 -5.66 7.16 4.11
C GLU A 183 -6.74 7.68 3.17
N ILE A 184 -6.35 8.61 2.28
CA ILE A 184 -7.26 9.11 1.24
C ILE A 184 -6.73 8.81 -0.15
N LYS A 185 -7.63 8.48 -1.07
CA LYS A 185 -7.35 8.34 -2.49
C LYS A 185 -8.14 9.39 -3.27
N LEU A 186 -7.49 10.03 -4.24
CA LEU A 186 -8.09 11.07 -5.07
C LEU A 186 -8.52 10.45 -6.41
N TYR A 187 -9.79 10.63 -6.77
CA TYR A 187 -10.29 10.39 -8.13
C TYR A 187 -10.78 11.71 -8.71
N MET A 188 -10.41 11.99 -9.94
CA MET A 188 -10.69 13.27 -10.58
C MET A 188 -11.05 13.05 -12.04
N GLN A 189 -12.12 13.69 -12.50
CA GLN A 189 -12.37 13.91 -13.93
C GLN A 189 -11.88 15.31 -14.30
N VAL A 190 -11.31 15.43 -15.50
CA VAL A 190 -10.82 16.70 -16.02
C VAL A 190 -11.45 17.04 -17.36
N THR A 191 -11.79 18.31 -17.55
CA THR A 191 -12.37 18.81 -18.80
C THR A 191 -11.65 20.06 -19.27
N ASP A 192 -11.28 20.11 -20.55
CA ASP A 192 -10.61 21.27 -21.16
C ASP A 192 -11.40 22.56 -20.90
N ALA A 193 -10.72 23.60 -20.41
CA ALA A 193 -11.33 24.89 -20.10
C ALA A 193 -10.72 26.05 -20.91
N ALA A 194 -9.40 26.15 -20.97
CA ALA A 194 -8.69 27.20 -21.68
C ALA A 194 -7.28 26.76 -22.09
N SER A 195 -6.65 27.46 -23.04
CA SER A 195 -5.24 27.23 -23.38
C SER A 195 -4.31 27.90 -22.36
N LEU A 196 -3.19 27.26 -22.07
CA LEU A 196 -2.07 27.79 -21.30
C LEU A 196 -0.89 28.04 -22.24
N SER A 197 -0.39 29.27 -22.27
CA SER A 197 0.77 29.64 -23.07
C SER A 197 1.56 30.78 -22.44
N GLY A 198 2.88 30.75 -22.56
CA GLY A 198 3.78 31.80 -22.08
C GLY A 198 4.63 31.35 -20.88
N ASN A 199 5.64 32.15 -20.52
CA ASN A 199 6.61 31.79 -19.48
C ASN A 199 7.28 30.42 -19.73
N GLY A 200 7.59 30.11 -20.99
CA GLY A 200 8.14 28.81 -21.40
C GLY A 200 7.16 27.64 -21.41
N ARG A 201 5.87 27.86 -21.10
CA ARG A 201 4.83 26.82 -21.02
C ARG A 201 3.95 26.75 -22.26
N SER A 202 3.55 25.54 -22.64
CA SER A 202 2.54 25.25 -23.67
C SER A 202 1.63 24.11 -23.20
N GLY A 203 0.33 24.36 -23.05
CA GLY A 203 -0.60 23.37 -22.53
C GLY A 203 -2.03 23.88 -22.37
N GLY A 204 -2.70 23.44 -21.31
CA GLY A 204 -4.11 23.76 -21.03
C GLY A 204 -4.42 23.97 -19.54
N TYR A 205 -5.52 24.66 -19.32
CA TYR A 205 -6.26 24.71 -18.07
C TYR A 205 -7.47 23.80 -18.15
N PHE A 206 -7.82 23.19 -17.02
CA PHE A 206 -8.86 22.18 -16.93
C PHE A 206 -9.79 22.48 -15.76
N ASN A 207 -11.10 22.28 -15.97
CA ASN A 207 -12.03 22.11 -14.87
C ASN A 207 -11.81 20.73 -14.25
N ILE A 208 -11.97 20.63 -12.93
CA ILE A 208 -11.83 19.38 -12.20
C ILE A 208 -13.06 19.11 -11.35
N ALA A 209 -13.47 17.85 -11.26
CA ALA A 209 -14.51 17.38 -10.35
C ALA A 209 -14.14 15.98 -9.87
N GLY A 210 -14.28 15.70 -8.58
CA GLY A 210 -13.76 14.45 -8.05
C GLY A 210 -14.14 14.12 -6.62
N THR A 211 -13.55 13.03 -6.14
CA THR A 211 -13.79 12.44 -4.82
C THR A 211 -12.47 12.19 -4.09
N LEU A 212 -12.48 12.43 -2.78
CA LEU A 212 -11.52 11.87 -1.84
C LEU A 212 -12.19 10.66 -1.20
N GLU A 213 -11.64 9.48 -1.37
CA GLU A 213 -12.15 8.24 -0.80
C GLU A 213 -11.26 7.77 0.35
N LYS A 214 -11.87 7.42 1.49
CA LYS A 214 -11.15 6.86 2.62
C LYS A 214 -10.86 5.38 2.40
N GLY A 215 -9.65 4.93 2.73
CA GLY A 215 -9.32 3.51 2.75
C GLY A 215 -7.83 3.21 2.87
N LEU A 216 -7.46 1.98 2.55
CA LEU A 216 -6.08 1.49 2.47
C LEU A 216 -5.87 0.72 1.17
N PRO A 217 -4.62 0.59 0.67
CA PRO A 217 -4.31 -0.30 -0.43
C PRO A 217 -4.42 -1.76 0.04
N ILE A 218 -5.39 -2.50 -0.50
CA ILE A 218 -5.69 -3.88 -0.13
C ILE A 218 -5.68 -4.78 -1.37
N LEU A 219 -5.03 -5.93 -1.29
CA LEU A 219 -5.11 -7.02 -2.27
C LEU A 219 -5.70 -8.27 -1.59
N PRO A 220 -6.96 -8.64 -1.90
CA PRO A 220 -7.54 -9.86 -1.35
C PRO A 220 -6.89 -11.11 -1.93
N PHE A 221 -6.81 -12.18 -1.13
CA PHE A 221 -6.31 -13.47 -1.56
C PHE A 221 -7.02 -14.62 -0.83
N LYS A 222 -6.89 -15.83 -1.39
CA LYS A 222 -7.34 -17.07 -0.76
C LYS A 222 -6.38 -18.21 -1.09
N GLY A 223 -6.43 -19.29 -0.32
CA GLY A 223 -5.67 -20.50 -0.57
C GLY A 223 -6.51 -21.72 -0.22
N LEU A 224 -7.12 -22.34 -1.23
CA LEU A 224 -8.02 -23.47 -1.04
C LEU A 224 -7.26 -24.78 -1.28
N ASN A 225 -7.47 -25.77 -0.41
CA ASN A 225 -6.78 -27.06 -0.54
C ASN A 225 -7.15 -27.79 -1.85
N ALA A 226 -8.35 -27.54 -2.38
CA ALA A 226 -8.76 -28.05 -3.68
C ALA A 226 -7.93 -27.52 -4.86
N ASP A 227 -7.27 -26.38 -4.68
CA ASP A 227 -6.39 -25.72 -5.66
C ASP A 227 -4.91 -26.00 -5.36
N HIS A 228 -4.60 -26.99 -4.49
CA HIS A 228 -3.27 -27.28 -3.94
C HIS A 228 -2.71 -26.14 -3.09
N GLN A 229 -3.57 -25.28 -2.52
CA GLN A 229 -3.14 -24.10 -1.78
C GLN A 229 -3.59 -24.13 -0.32
N GLY A 230 -2.92 -23.32 0.50
CA GLY A 230 -3.15 -23.22 1.93
C GLY A 230 -1.84 -23.39 2.68
N PHE A 231 -1.91 -23.90 3.90
CA PHE A 231 -0.71 -24.17 4.68
C PHE A 231 -0.85 -25.44 5.48
N ALA A 232 0.31 -26.02 5.81
CA ALA A 232 0.44 -27.11 6.75
C ALA A 232 0.93 -26.54 8.09
N GLY A 233 0.43 -27.07 9.20
CA GLY A 233 1.06 -26.95 10.51
C GLY A 233 1.41 -28.34 11.03
N TRP A 234 2.52 -28.51 11.75
CA TRP A 234 2.94 -29.82 12.28
C TRP A 234 3.89 -29.73 13.47
N ASP A 235 3.93 -30.83 14.22
CA ASP A 235 4.99 -31.17 15.16
C ASP A 235 5.97 -32.14 14.46
N ALA A 236 7.23 -32.12 14.86
CA ALA A 236 8.30 -32.88 14.21
C ALA A 236 9.04 -33.79 15.19
N ASP A 237 9.32 -35.03 14.78
CA ASP A 237 10.07 -36.03 15.55
C ASP A 237 11.60 -35.98 15.31
N GLY A 238 12.05 -35.04 14.48
CA GLY A 238 13.47 -34.84 14.12
C GLY A 238 14.05 -35.83 13.11
N THR A 239 13.24 -36.73 12.53
CA THR A 239 13.69 -37.63 11.44
C THR A 239 13.56 -36.99 10.05
N GLY A 240 12.77 -35.92 9.95
CA GLY A 240 12.62 -35.07 8.76
C GLY A 240 13.69 -33.98 8.65
N PRO A 241 13.43 -32.93 7.85
CA PRO A 241 14.34 -31.79 7.69
C PRO A 241 14.26 -30.81 8.87
N GLU A 242 13.13 -30.75 9.57
CA GLU A 242 12.98 -29.93 10.76
C GLU A 242 13.57 -30.62 12.01
N PRO A 243 14.15 -29.86 12.94
CA PRO A 243 14.47 -30.36 14.27
C PRO A 243 13.26 -30.95 15.01
N GLU A 244 13.52 -31.83 15.98
CA GLU A 244 12.48 -32.31 16.90
C GLU A 244 11.87 -31.14 17.67
N ALA A 245 10.56 -30.97 17.58
CA ALA A 245 9.80 -29.96 18.30
C ALA A 245 8.31 -30.33 18.36
N ASP A 246 7.70 -30.10 19.52
CA ASP A 246 6.30 -30.36 19.80
C ASP A 246 5.58 -29.06 20.17
N GLY A 247 4.40 -28.83 19.60
CA GLY A 247 3.52 -27.71 19.90
C GLY A 247 2.54 -28.00 21.04
N HIS A 248 1.38 -27.31 21.01
CA HIS A 248 0.36 -27.35 22.07
C HIS A 248 -1.03 -27.72 21.53
N ASP A 249 -1.38 -29.00 21.61
CA ASP A 249 -2.66 -29.55 21.15
C ASP A 249 -2.97 -29.24 19.67
N THR A 250 -3.70 -28.14 19.42
CA THR A 250 -4.05 -27.67 18.07
C THR A 250 -3.14 -26.56 17.56
N GLN A 251 -2.17 -26.13 18.37
CA GLN A 251 -1.20 -25.08 18.08
C GLN A 251 0.14 -25.74 17.73
N LEU A 252 0.25 -26.18 16.48
CA LEU A 252 1.38 -26.99 16.01
C LEU A 252 2.66 -26.16 15.91
N TYR A 253 3.82 -26.77 16.16
CA TYR A 253 5.08 -26.03 16.33
C TYR A 253 5.56 -25.33 15.06
N TYR A 254 5.52 -26.03 13.92
CA TYR A 254 5.95 -25.53 12.62
C TYR A 254 4.76 -25.19 11.72
N GLY A 255 5.00 -24.30 10.75
CA GLY A 255 4.07 -24.07 9.65
C GLY A 255 4.75 -23.59 8.37
N ALA A 256 4.17 -23.90 7.22
CA ALA A 256 4.62 -23.44 5.91
C ALA A 256 3.50 -23.60 4.86
N SER A 257 3.63 -22.93 3.71
CA SER A 257 2.74 -23.21 2.58
C SER A 257 2.95 -24.61 2.02
N LEU A 258 1.95 -25.12 1.28
CA LEU A 258 1.92 -26.51 0.84
C LEU A 258 3.05 -26.89 -0.14
N ASP A 259 3.69 -25.93 -0.80
CA ASP A 259 4.86 -26.17 -1.65
C ASP A 259 6.17 -26.42 -0.88
N TYR A 260 6.14 -26.33 0.45
CA TYR A 260 7.32 -26.55 1.27
C TYR A 260 7.69 -28.03 1.37
N ASP A 261 8.93 -28.35 0.99
CA ASP A 261 9.61 -29.64 1.23
C ASP A 261 8.71 -30.88 0.99
N ASP A 262 8.17 -30.94 -0.23
CA ASP A 262 7.35 -32.02 -0.77
C ASP A 262 6.03 -32.31 -0.03
N ILE A 263 5.54 -31.41 0.83
CA ILE A 263 4.21 -31.52 1.47
C ILE A 263 3.11 -31.70 0.42
N ASP A 264 3.12 -30.87 -0.62
CA ASP A 264 2.36 -31.06 -1.85
C ASP A 264 3.27 -30.84 -3.07
N PRO A 265 3.61 -31.89 -3.84
CA PRO A 265 4.49 -31.77 -4.99
C PRO A 265 3.80 -31.19 -6.24
N ASP A 266 2.51 -30.80 -6.17
CA ASP A 266 1.84 -30.17 -7.30
C ASP A 266 2.55 -28.85 -7.68
N PRO A 267 2.81 -28.58 -8.98
CA PRO A 267 3.43 -27.33 -9.40
C PRO A 267 2.61 -26.07 -9.07
N ASN A 268 1.33 -26.20 -8.71
CA ASN A 268 0.49 -25.10 -8.26
C ASN A 268 0.49 -24.90 -6.75
N ALA A 269 1.19 -25.75 -6.00
CA ALA A 269 1.24 -25.66 -4.56
C ALA A 269 1.74 -24.30 -4.08
N GLY A 270 1.18 -23.81 -2.98
CA GLY A 270 1.50 -22.49 -2.44
C GLY A 270 0.60 -22.10 -1.28
N LEU A 271 0.77 -20.89 -0.78
CA LEU A 271 -0.09 -20.33 0.28
C LEU A 271 -1.46 -19.94 -0.28
N GLY A 272 -1.48 -19.35 -1.47
CA GLY A 272 -2.69 -18.82 -2.09
C GLY A 272 -2.43 -18.03 -3.36
N HIS A 273 -3.48 -17.46 -3.93
CA HIS A 273 -3.42 -16.55 -5.08
C HIS A 273 -4.25 -15.28 -4.84
N LEU A 274 -3.85 -14.19 -5.48
CA LEU A 274 -4.58 -12.93 -5.39
C LEU A 274 -5.91 -12.99 -6.13
N LEU A 275 -6.85 -12.17 -5.70
CA LEU A 275 -8.22 -12.10 -6.20
C LEU A 275 -8.53 -10.71 -6.76
N ASP A 276 -9.55 -10.65 -7.62
CA ASP A 276 -10.18 -9.38 -7.98
C ASP A 276 -10.71 -8.64 -6.75
N GLY A 277 -10.86 -7.32 -6.88
CA GLY A 277 -11.42 -6.46 -5.83
C GLY A 277 -10.38 -5.70 -5.01
N SER A 278 -9.20 -5.44 -5.57
CA SER A 278 -8.25 -4.52 -4.95
C SER A 278 -8.84 -3.12 -4.80
N THR A 279 -8.61 -2.49 -3.64
CA THR A 279 -8.92 -1.07 -3.41
C THR A 279 -7.74 -0.16 -3.77
N GLY A 280 -6.54 -0.74 -3.93
CA GLY A 280 -5.30 -0.07 -4.30
C GLY A 280 -4.64 -0.73 -5.50
N PHE A 281 -3.31 -0.67 -5.57
CA PHE A 281 -2.51 -1.43 -6.54
C PHE A 281 -2.86 -1.22 -8.02
N PHE A 282 -3.36 -0.04 -8.36
CA PHE A 282 -3.90 0.21 -9.69
C PHE A 282 -2.83 0.13 -10.78
N ASN A 283 -1.60 0.59 -10.52
CA ASN A 283 -0.51 0.41 -11.47
C ASN A 283 -0.23 -1.09 -11.70
N THR A 284 -0.19 -1.89 -10.64
CA THR A 284 0.04 -3.35 -10.73
C THR A 284 -1.00 -4.03 -11.59
N LEU A 285 -2.29 -3.73 -11.35
CA LEU A 285 -3.40 -4.30 -12.13
C LEU A 285 -3.30 -3.93 -13.61
N LEU A 286 -2.98 -2.68 -13.92
CA LEU A 286 -2.79 -2.24 -15.30
C LEU A 286 -1.57 -2.91 -15.95
N GLN A 287 -0.48 -3.11 -15.21
CA GLN A 287 0.72 -3.76 -15.75
C GLN A 287 0.51 -5.26 -16.01
N LEU A 288 -0.31 -5.93 -15.20
CA LEU A 288 -0.76 -7.30 -15.46
C LEU A 288 -1.58 -7.35 -16.75
N GLU A 289 -2.62 -6.53 -16.87
CA GLU A 289 -3.47 -6.48 -18.08
C GLU A 289 -2.64 -6.16 -19.33
N TYR A 290 -1.76 -5.17 -19.24
CA TYR A 290 -0.88 -4.76 -20.35
C TYR A 290 0.05 -5.87 -20.84
N ARG A 291 0.37 -6.82 -19.97
CA ARG A 291 1.23 -7.98 -20.28
C ARG A 291 0.47 -9.27 -20.52
N GLY A 292 -0.87 -9.23 -20.43
CA GLY A 292 -1.72 -10.39 -20.64
C GLY A 292 -1.69 -11.40 -19.49
N PHE A 293 -1.45 -10.93 -18.27
CA PHE A 293 -1.58 -11.72 -17.05
C PHE A 293 -2.91 -11.44 -16.36
N GLU A 294 -3.40 -12.42 -15.60
CA GLU A 294 -4.54 -12.26 -14.71
C GLU A 294 -4.06 -12.04 -13.27
N ILE A 295 -4.87 -11.39 -12.42
CA ILE A 295 -4.49 -11.18 -11.01
C ILE A 295 -4.26 -12.50 -10.25
N GLY A 296 -4.98 -13.57 -10.63
CA GLY A 296 -4.80 -14.91 -10.09
C GLY A 296 -3.48 -15.59 -10.47
N ASP A 297 -2.74 -15.05 -11.44
CA ASP A 297 -1.39 -15.53 -11.79
C ASP A 297 -0.36 -15.12 -10.72
N ILE A 298 -0.69 -14.15 -9.86
CA ILE A 298 0.12 -13.80 -8.70
C ILE A 298 -0.18 -14.77 -7.57
N LYS A 299 0.82 -15.58 -7.21
CA LYS A 299 0.78 -16.55 -6.12
C LYS A 299 1.60 -16.08 -4.93
N LEU A 300 1.17 -16.51 -3.76
CA LEU A 300 1.85 -16.28 -2.49
C LEU A 300 2.41 -17.61 -2.00
N LYS A 301 3.62 -17.56 -1.43
CA LYS A 301 4.27 -18.68 -0.72
C LYS A 301 4.73 -18.22 0.64
N LEU A 302 4.71 -19.12 1.61
CA LEU A 302 5.14 -18.92 2.98
C LEU A 302 6.22 -19.94 3.32
N GLY A 303 7.44 -19.46 3.58
CA GLY A 303 8.51 -20.31 4.10
C GLY A 303 8.22 -20.86 5.49
N LEU A 304 9.10 -21.75 5.96
CA LEU A 304 9.01 -22.35 7.29
C LEU A 304 8.98 -21.26 8.37
N ASN A 305 7.94 -21.31 9.20
CA ASN A 305 7.79 -20.53 10.42
C ASN A 305 7.67 -21.48 11.63
N SER A 306 7.83 -20.94 12.84
CA SER A 306 7.64 -21.73 14.06
C SER A 306 7.21 -20.90 15.27
N LEU A 307 6.82 -21.56 16.36
CA LEU A 307 6.55 -20.93 17.67
C LEU A 307 7.80 -20.31 18.32
N GLY A 308 8.99 -20.51 17.75
CA GLY A 308 10.22 -19.93 18.25
C GLY A 308 10.59 -20.46 19.65
N PRO A 309 10.87 -19.58 20.64
CA PRO A 309 11.24 -19.99 21.99
C PRO A 309 10.17 -20.79 22.75
N ASP A 310 8.91 -20.70 22.31
CA ASP A 310 7.77 -21.45 22.82
C ASP A 310 7.45 -21.21 24.32
N VAL A 311 7.38 -19.93 24.70
CA VAL A 311 7.12 -19.49 26.07
C VAL A 311 5.63 -19.18 26.28
N GLU A 312 4.98 -19.90 27.21
CA GLU A 312 3.59 -19.65 27.58
C GLU A 312 3.39 -18.21 28.08
N GLY A 313 2.36 -17.54 27.54
CA GLY A 313 2.03 -16.14 27.82
C GLY A 313 2.76 -15.13 26.94
N GLU A 314 3.81 -15.55 26.21
CA GLU A 314 4.57 -14.71 25.27
C GLU A 314 4.33 -15.18 23.83
N ASP A 315 4.60 -16.45 23.55
CA ASP A 315 4.50 -17.06 22.22
C ASP A 315 3.16 -17.77 22.01
N TRP A 316 2.55 -18.26 23.08
CA TRP A 316 1.25 -18.91 23.01
C TRP A 316 0.43 -18.73 24.28
N GLY A 317 -0.85 -19.01 24.18
CA GLY A 317 -1.74 -19.10 25.32
C GLY A 317 -3.09 -19.67 24.92
N ASN A 318 -4.07 -19.55 25.81
CA ASN A 318 -5.40 -20.10 25.58
C ASN A 318 -6.04 -19.53 24.30
N GLY A 319 -6.08 -20.34 23.24
CA GLY A 319 -6.68 -20.01 21.95
C GLY A 319 -5.86 -19.05 21.08
N TRP A 320 -4.55 -18.88 21.29
CA TRP A 320 -3.69 -18.12 20.37
C TRP A 320 -2.23 -18.57 20.40
N CYS A 321 -1.53 -18.37 19.29
CA CYS A 321 -0.08 -18.58 19.16
C CYS A 321 0.55 -17.55 18.21
N ASN A 322 1.84 -17.31 18.38
CA ASN A 322 2.67 -16.43 17.56
C ASN A 322 3.64 -17.29 16.76
N TYR A 323 3.59 -17.18 15.43
CA TYR A 323 4.58 -17.78 14.55
C TYR A 323 5.61 -16.72 14.16
N TYR A 324 6.88 -17.10 14.16
CA TYR A 324 8.01 -16.25 13.82
C TYR A 324 8.68 -16.67 12.50
N ASN A 325 9.49 -15.79 11.92
CA ASN A 325 10.19 -16.01 10.65
C ASN A 325 9.24 -16.17 9.44
N ASN A 326 8.18 -15.38 9.40
CA ASN A 326 7.20 -15.42 8.31
C ASN A 326 7.78 -14.78 7.04
N LYS A 327 8.44 -15.58 6.21
CA LYS A 327 8.99 -15.15 4.93
C LYS A 327 7.99 -15.44 3.81
N PHE A 328 7.48 -14.38 3.20
CA PHE A 328 6.61 -14.45 2.04
C PHE A 328 7.39 -14.26 0.76
N VAL A 329 7.04 -15.04 -0.25
CA VAL A 329 7.45 -14.84 -1.64
C VAL A 329 6.20 -14.61 -2.47
N ILE A 330 6.23 -13.55 -3.26
CA ILE A 330 5.21 -13.24 -4.26
C ILE A 330 5.79 -13.66 -5.61
N GLU A 331 5.09 -14.56 -6.30
CA GLU A 331 5.48 -15.08 -7.60
C GLU A 331 4.46 -14.69 -8.66
N LEU A 332 4.92 -14.48 -9.89
CA LEU A 332 4.07 -14.36 -11.07
C LEU A 332 4.35 -15.54 -12.00
N ASN A 333 3.35 -16.41 -12.21
CA ASN A 333 3.51 -17.61 -13.03
C ASN A 333 4.73 -18.48 -12.65
N GLY A 334 5.02 -18.57 -11.35
CA GLY A 334 6.13 -19.34 -10.78
C GLY A 334 7.48 -18.62 -10.81
N GLU A 335 7.54 -17.38 -11.30
CA GLU A 335 8.74 -16.54 -11.22
C GLU A 335 8.70 -15.69 -9.94
N PRO A 336 9.68 -15.82 -9.02
CA PRO A 336 9.77 -14.96 -7.85
C PRO A 336 10.00 -13.50 -8.25
N ILE A 337 9.13 -12.60 -7.79
CA ILE A 337 9.23 -11.18 -8.11
C ILE A 337 9.45 -10.30 -6.87
N LEU A 338 8.85 -10.65 -5.73
CA LEU A 338 8.97 -9.88 -4.50
C LEU A 338 9.08 -10.79 -3.29
N THR A 339 9.71 -10.30 -2.23
CA THR A 339 9.71 -10.97 -0.92
C THR A 339 9.42 -10.00 0.21
N VAL A 340 8.82 -10.51 1.27
CA VAL A 340 8.48 -9.77 2.48
C VAL A 340 8.82 -10.63 3.69
N LEU A 341 9.54 -10.06 4.65
CA LEU A 341 9.80 -10.71 5.93
C LEU A 341 8.96 -10.04 7.02
N GLN A 342 8.11 -10.84 7.67
CA GLN A 342 7.28 -10.42 8.78
C GLN A 342 7.75 -11.12 10.05
N ASP A 343 7.85 -10.36 11.12
CA ASP A 343 8.34 -10.80 12.42
C ASP A 343 7.44 -11.85 13.05
N THR A 344 6.24 -11.42 13.42
CA THR A 344 5.27 -12.20 14.16
C THR A 344 4.00 -12.33 13.33
N ASN A 345 3.44 -13.54 13.23
CA ASN A 345 2.09 -13.77 12.78
C ASN A 345 1.28 -14.36 13.93
N ARG A 346 0.35 -13.58 14.48
CA ARG A 346 -0.45 -14.03 15.62
C ARG A 346 -1.70 -14.71 15.13
N LEU A 347 -1.77 -16.02 15.31
CA LEU A 347 -2.92 -16.86 15.03
C LEU A 347 -3.82 -16.95 16.27
N ALA A 348 -5.13 -16.76 16.10
CA ALA A 348 -6.11 -16.80 17.17
C ALA A 348 -7.31 -17.66 16.79
N SER A 349 -7.71 -18.53 17.73
CA SER A 349 -8.83 -19.45 17.56
C SER A 349 -10.14 -18.71 17.75
N MET A 350 -11.00 -18.81 16.76
CA MET A 350 -12.41 -18.45 16.84
C MET A 350 -13.25 -19.71 17.08
N THR A 351 -14.55 -19.53 17.29
CA THR A 351 -15.44 -20.67 17.60
C THR A 351 -15.43 -21.76 16.53
N THR A 352 -15.23 -21.39 15.26
CA THR A 352 -15.31 -22.34 14.12
C THR A 352 -14.20 -22.19 13.10
N TYR A 353 -13.26 -21.28 13.28
CA TYR A 353 -12.17 -20.99 12.34
C TYR A 353 -10.99 -20.36 13.09
N TRP A 354 -9.88 -20.13 12.41
CA TRP A 354 -8.76 -19.34 12.92
C TRP A 354 -8.61 -18.06 12.12
N MET A 355 -8.15 -17.00 12.77
CA MET A 355 -7.75 -15.75 12.10
C MET A 355 -6.32 -15.40 12.50
N SER A 356 -5.60 -14.67 11.66
CA SER A 356 -4.27 -14.19 12.01
C SER A 356 -4.00 -12.76 11.54
N GLY A 357 -3.13 -12.08 12.26
CA GLY A 357 -2.61 -10.77 11.89
C GLY A 357 -1.11 -10.77 11.99
N ALA A 358 -0.44 -10.47 10.89
CA ALA A 358 1.02 -10.36 10.87
C ALA A 358 1.49 -8.97 11.29
N SER A 359 2.72 -8.90 11.77
CA SER A 359 3.50 -7.67 11.84
C SER A 359 3.79 -7.13 10.43
N ILE A 360 4.15 -5.87 10.34
CA ILE A 360 4.55 -5.24 9.08
C ILE A 360 5.89 -5.78 8.53
N GLY A 361 6.01 -5.81 7.21
CA GLY A 361 7.21 -6.18 6.47
C GLY A 361 7.53 -5.19 5.36
N LYS A 362 8.82 -4.95 5.11
CA LYS A 362 9.26 -4.20 3.92
C LYS A 362 9.23 -5.13 2.71
N VAL A 363 8.76 -4.60 1.58
CA VAL A 363 8.76 -5.33 0.31
C VAL A 363 10.09 -5.13 -0.39
N TYR A 364 10.73 -6.24 -0.79
CA TYR A 364 11.99 -6.26 -1.51
C TYR A 364 11.79 -6.81 -2.92
N ASP A 365 12.41 -6.14 -3.89
CA ASP A 365 12.49 -6.62 -5.27
C ASP A 365 13.48 -7.78 -5.34
N ILE A 366 13.03 -8.93 -5.85
CA ILE A 366 13.87 -10.10 -6.12
C ILE A 366 13.71 -10.58 -7.56
N SER A 367 13.15 -9.74 -8.43
CA SER A 367 12.80 -10.08 -9.81
C SER A 367 13.98 -10.11 -10.79
N GLU A 368 15.22 -9.97 -10.33
CA GLU A 368 16.42 -9.88 -11.19
C GLU A 368 16.55 -11.05 -12.19
N ASN A 369 16.06 -12.24 -11.82
CA ASN A 369 16.11 -13.45 -12.64
C ASN A 369 14.75 -13.80 -13.27
N ALA A 370 13.72 -12.99 -13.05
CA ALA A 370 12.40 -13.14 -13.66
C ALA A 370 12.38 -12.58 -15.10
N SER A 371 11.34 -12.90 -15.85
CA SER A 371 11.10 -12.33 -17.18
C SER A 371 11.01 -10.79 -17.15
N PRO A 372 11.36 -10.08 -18.23
CA PRO A 372 11.20 -8.62 -18.29
C PRO A 372 9.77 -8.17 -17.97
N GLU A 373 8.78 -8.91 -18.42
CA GLU A 373 7.37 -8.67 -18.13
C GLU A 373 7.08 -8.75 -16.63
N ALA A 374 7.57 -9.78 -15.94
CA ALA A 374 7.42 -9.95 -14.49
C ALA A 374 8.17 -8.88 -13.68
N GLN A 375 9.36 -8.46 -14.13
CA GLN A 375 10.10 -7.35 -13.52
C GLN A 375 9.30 -6.04 -13.51
N PHE A 376 8.59 -5.75 -14.61
CA PHE A 376 7.73 -4.56 -14.65
C PHE A 376 6.52 -4.66 -13.72
N VAL A 377 5.94 -5.85 -13.55
CA VAL A 377 4.86 -6.07 -12.56
C VAL A 377 5.41 -5.83 -11.14
N ALA A 378 6.61 -6.35 -10.82
CA ALA A 378 7.29 -6.12 -9.55
C ALA A 378 7.50 -4.61 -9.29
N GLN A 379 8.00 -3.88 -10.30
CA GLN A 379 8.22 -2.45 -10.22
C GLN A 379 6.92 -1.67 -10.02
N SER A 380 5.82 -2.04 -10.68
CA SER A 380 4.52 -1.42 -10.42
C SER A 380 3.97 -1.69 -9.02
N PHE A 381 4.17 -2.91 -8.50
CA PHE A 381 3.79 -3.24 -7.14
C PHE A 381 4.54 -2.36 -6.14
N LEU A 382 5.85 -2.16 -6.34
CA LEU A 382 6.64 -1.27 -5.50
C LEU A 382 6.24 0.20 -5.65
N LYS A 383 5.79 0.64 -6.83
CA LYS A 383 5.22 1.98 -7.02
C LYS A 383 3.91 2.15 -6.24
N ASP A 384 3.05 1.14 -6.25
CA ASP A 384 1.79 1.11 -5.50
C ASP A 384 2.01 1.06 -3.99
N MET A 385 3.00 0.29 -3.54
CA MET A 385 3.42 0.28 -2.13
C MET A 385 4.02 1.62 -1.72
N GLY A 386 4.86 2.20 -2.57
CA GLY A 386 5.62 3.39 -2.24
C GLY A 386 6.33 3.33 -0.89
N THR A 387 5.88 4.14 0.07
CA THR A 387 6.46 4.20 1.42
C THR A 387 5.69 3.36 2.45
N HIS A 388 4.67 2.62 2.03
CA HIS A 388 3.94 1.68 2.88
C HIS A 388 4.79 0.45 3.20
N TYR A 389 4.50 -0.17 4.34
CA TYR A 389 4.91 -1.53 4.64
C TYR A 389 3.75 -2.49 4.34
N LEU A 390 4.06 -3.74 4.04
CA LEU A 390 3.06 -4.76 3.75
C LEU A 390 2.75 -5.58 4.99
N LYS A 391 1.46 -5.72 5.27
CA LYS A 391 0.91 -6.55 6.34
C LYS A 391 0.01 -7.64 5.74
N MET A 392 0.04 -8.84 6.31
CA MET A 392 -0.91 -9.89 5.97
C MET A 392 -1.99 -9.95 7.07
N ASP A 393 -3.25 -9.88 6.65
CA ASP A 393 -4.40 -10.06 7.53
C ASP A 393 -5.21 -11.27 7.02
N ASN A 394 -5.26 -12.32 7.81
CA ASN A 394 -6.01 -13.54 7.55
C ASN A 394 -7.29 -13.51 8.40
N GLU A 395 -8.43 -13.45 7.74
CA GLU A 395 -9.71 -13.32 8.41
C GLU A 395 -10.31 -14.68 8.73
N GLU A 396 -10.10 -15.68 7.87
CA GLU A 396 -10.78 -16.97 7.98
C GLU A 396 -9.98 -18.13 7.41
N THR A 397 -9.51 -19.00 8.33
CA THR A 397 -8.80 -20.25 8.06
C THR A 397 -9.54 -21.46 8.61
N HIS A 398 -9.63 -22.53 7.82
CA HIS A 398 -10.32 -23.77 8.16
C HIS A 398 -9.39 -24.98 8.14
N TYR A 399 -9.58 -25.88 9.09
CA TYR A 399 -8.98 -27.21 9.07
C TYR A 399 -9.57 -28.04 7.90
N VAL A 400 -8.71 -28.76 7.19
CA VAL A 400 -9.10 -29.63 6.07
C VAL A 400 -8.90 -31.10 6.44
N SER A 401 -7.68 -31.49 6.76
CA SER A 401 -7.32 -32.89 7.01
C SER A 401 -6.05 -32.99 7.85
N LEU A 402 -5.86 -34.13 8.52
CA LEU A 402 -4.58 -34.51 9.08
C LEU A 402 -3.60 -34.87 7.95
N PHE A 403 -2.32 -34.60 8.15
CA PHE A 403 -1.24 -35.18 7.35
C PHE A 403 -0.16 -35.72 8.28
N ASN A 404 0.49 -36.80 7.87
CA ASN A 404 1.49 -37.52 8.65
C ASN A 404 2.53 -38.03 7.66
N ASP A 405 3.71 -37.41 7.63
CA ASP A 405 4.76 -37.76 6.66
C ASP A 405 6.15 -37.33 7.13
N THR A 406 7.17 -38.14 6.84
CA THR A 406 8.60 -37.79 7.01
C THR A 406 8.93 -37.14 8.36
N GLY A 407 8.43 -37.75 9.44
CA GLY A 407 8.65 -37.25 10.81
C GLY A 407 7.76 -36.09 11.24
N ARG A 408 6.81 -35.67 10.39
CA ARG A 408 5.80 -34.64 10.67
C ARG A 408 4.47 -35.28 11.08
N ASP A 409 3.87 -34.80 12.16
CA ASP A 409 2.49 -35.09 12.56
C ASP A 409 1.69 -33.79 12.66
N GLY A 410 0.70 -33.61 11.79
CA GLY A 410 0.07 -32.31 11.66
C GLY A 410 -1.23 -32.28 10.86
N ALA A 411 -1.57 -31.08 10.41
CA ALA A 411 -2.81 -30.80 9.69
C ALA A 411 -2.61 -29.79 8.55
N ILE A 412 -3.49 -29.94 7.55
CA ILE A 412 -3.62 -29.04 6.41
C ILE A 412 -4.78 -28.08 6.68
N TYR A 413 -4.56 -26.82 6.33
CA TYR A 413 -5.48 -25.72 6.50
C TYR A 413 -5.67 -24.96 5.19
N GLU A 414 -6.89 -24.50 4.96
CA GLU A 414 -7.22 -23.61 3.85
C GLU A 414 -7.55 -22.20 4.35
N ILE A 415 -7.21 -21.20 3.55
CA ILE A 415 -7.47 -19.78 3.78
C ILE A 415 -8.63 -19.38 2.87
N THR A 416 -9.77 -19.06 3.47
CA THR A 416 -11.00 -18.71 2.74
C THR A 416 -11.19 -17.21 2.56
N ALA A 417 -10.58 -16.40 3.43
CA ALA A 417 -10.55 -14.95 3.33
C ALA A 417 -9.27 -14.40 3.97
N ALA A 418 -8.47 -13.68 3.19
CA ALA A 418 -7.31 -12.95 3.66
C ALA A 418 -6.97 -11.79 2.72
N SER A 419 -6.06 -10.91 3.16
CA SER A 419 -5.59 -9.79 2.35
C SER A 419 -4.14 -9.42 2.66
N LEU A 420 -3.50 -8.84 1.64
CA LEU A 420 -2.29 -8.05 1.80
C LEU A 420 -2.69 -6.58 1.91
N VAL A 421 -2.26 -5.91 2.97
CA VAL A 421 -2.63 -4.53 3.28
C VAL A 421 -1.38 -3.67 3.34
N GLY A 422 -1.30 -2.62 2.53
CA GLY A 422 -0.26 -1.61 2.67
C GLY A 422 -0.63 -0.65 3.79
N VAL A 423 0.29 -0.44 4.72
CA VAL A 423 0.08 0.40 5.91
C VAL A 423 1.24 1.35 6.16
N HIS A 424 0.95 2.49 6.75
CA HIS A 424 1.95 3.40 7.29
C HIS A 424 2.13 3.23 8.79
N GLU A 425 3.19 2.54 9.18
CA GLU A 425 3.59 2.42 10.57
C GLU A 425 5.01 2.95 10.79
N LYS A 426 5.30 3.33 12.03
CA LYS A 426 6.64 3.72 12.44
C LYS A 426 7.47 2.47 12.65
N ALA A 427 8.48 2.27 11.82
CA ALA A 427 9.46 1.19 11.94
C ALA A 427 10.72 1.52 11.13
N THR A 428 11.85 0.94 11.54
CA THR A 428 13.11 0.98 10.79
C THR A 428 13.52 -0.43 10.39
N PHE A 429 13.69 -0.66 9.09
CA PHE A 429 14.14 -1.94 8.55
C PHE A 429 15.63 -1.87 8.24
N ILE A 430 16.40 -2.82 8.77
CA ILE A 430 17.84 -2.94 8.63
C ILE A 430 18.10 -4.21 7.80
N PRO A 431 18.58 -4.07 6.55
CA PRO A 431 18.95 -5.23 5.74
C PRO A 431 20.19 -5.92 6.33
N GLU A 432 20.49 -7.12 5.84
CA GLU A 432 21.78 -7.76 6.14
C GLU A 432 22.97 -6.89 5.73
N GLY A 433 24.06 -6.98 6.49
CA GLY A 433 25.31 -6.29 6.17
C GLY A 433 25.91 -5.52 7.34
N GLU A 434 26.69 -4.49 7.01
CA GLU A 434 27.44 -3.69 7.99
C GLU A 434 26.55 -2.67 8.69
N VAL A 435 26.73 -2.53 10.01
CA VAL A 435 26.01 -1.55 10.84
C VAL A 435 26.93 -0.76 11.73
N SER A 436 26.64 0.52 11.88
CA SER A 436 27.40 1.46 12.68
C SER A 436 26.50 2.55 13.27
N GLY A 437 27.05 3.34 14.20
CA GLY A 437 26.35 4.49 14.80
C GLY A 437 25.44 4.13 15.98
N THR A 438 24.34 4.88 16.15
CA THR A 438 23.44 4.77 17.29
C THR A 438 22.00 4.52 16.85
N TRP A 439 21.38 3.48 17.39
CA TRP A 439 19.94 3.26 17.31
C TRP A 439 19.22 3.95 18.45
N THR A 440 18.15 4.68 18.11
CA THR A 440 17.43 5.57 19.03
C THR A 440 15.97 5.17 19.18
N VAL A 441 15.35 5.56 20.29
CA VAL A 441 13.91 5.28 20.54
C VAL A 441 13.02 5.94 19.49
N ASP A 442 13.43 7.08 18.95
CA ASP A 442 12.70 7.80 17.91
C ASP A 442 12.58 7.04 16.59
N ASN A 443 13.41 6.02 16.37
CA ASN A 443 13.39 5.16 15.18
C ASN A 443 12.95 3.72 15.49
N SER A 444 12.63 3.43 16.77
CA SER A 444 12.17 2.12 17.21
C SER A 444 10.70 1.87 16.80
N PRO A 445 10.30 0.61 16.50
CA PRO A 445 11.10 -0.62 16.49
C PRO A 445 12.08 -0.71 15.31
N TYR A 446 13.21 -1.39 15.56
CA TYR A 446 14.13 -1.82 14.52
C TYR A 446 13.88 -3.28 14.19
N TYR A 447 13.73 -3.57 12.90
CA TYR A 447 13.65 -4.92 12.40
C TYR A 447 14.88 -5.24 11.58
N VAL A 448 15.54 -6.33 11.93
CA VAL A 448 16.78 -6.80 11.30
C VAL A 448 16.45 -8.00 10.42
N ASP A 449 16.69 -7.88 9.12
CA ASP A 449 16.27 -8.87 8.10
C ASP A 449 17.38 -9.86 7.71
N GLY A 450 18.44 -9.94 8.52
CA GLY A 450 19.51 -10.90 8.33
C GLY A 450 20.72 -10.61 9.22
N ASN A 451 21.88 -11.14 8.84
CA ASN A 451 23.08 -11.03 9.66
C ASN A 451 23.64 -9.60 9.63
N LEU A 452 23.97 -9.07 10.81
CA LEU A 452 24.61 -7.77 10.96
C LEU A 452 26.08 -7.92 11.37
N THR A 453 26.94 -7.11 10.77
CA THR A 453 28.37 -7.03 11.08
C THR A 453 28.71 -5.64 11.59
N VAL A 454 29.37 -5.55 12.75
CA VAL A 454 29.99 -4.30 13.21
C VAL A 454 31.47 -4.36 12.82
N GLU A 455 31.93 -3.39 12.03
CA GLU A 455 33.32 -3.38 11.57
C GLU A 455 34.32 -3.27 12.73
N ASN A 456 35.50 -3.86 12.56
CA ASN A 456 36.52 -3.88 13.61
C ASN A 456 37.01 -2.48 13.97
N GLY A 457 36.89 -2.12 15.24
CA GLY A 457 37.25 -0.79 15.75
C GLY A 457 36.10 0.23 15.69
N GLU A 458 34.95 -0.13 15.12
CA GLU A 458 33.73 0.65 15.23
C GLU A 458 32.96 0.32 16.51
N THR A 459 32.08 1.24 16.91
CA THR A 459 31.16 1.03 18.03
C THR A 459 29.74 1.25 17.52
N PHE A 460 28.91 0.24 17.71
CA PHE A 460 27.48 0.31 17.46
C PHE A 460 26.76 0.39 18.80
N THR A 461 25.91 1.40 18.97
CA THR A 461 25.22 1.68 20.24
C THR A 461 23.71 1.53 20.06
N ILE A 462 23.08 0.76 20.94
CA ILE A 462 21.62 0.70 21.03
C ILE A 462 21.21 1.44 22.30
N GLU A 463 20.42 2.51 22.15
CA GLU A 463 19.96 3.29 23.30
C GLU A 463 18.99 2.49 24.19
N PRO A 464 18.95 2.76 25.50
CA PRO A 464 17.95 2.16 26.39
C PRO A 464 16.52 2.40 25.91
N GLY A 465 15.71 1.34 25.86
CA GLY A 465 14.31 1.40 25.45
C GLY A 465 14.06 1.16 23.96
N VAL A 466 15.11 0.99 23.15
CA VAL A 466 14.97 0.56 21.75
C VAL A 466 14.51 -0.90 21.71
N LYS A 467 13.42 -1.13 20.97
CA LYS A 467 12.97 -2.47 20.58
C LYS A 467 13.67 -2.91 19.31
N VAL A 468 14.22 -4.12 19.32
CA VAL A 468 14.88 -4.78 18.19
C VAL A 468 14.27 -6.17 18.01
N ALA A 469 13.88 -6.49 16.79
CA ALA A 469 13.45 -7.83 16.39
C ALA A 469 14.38 -8.32 15.28
N VAL A 470 14.99 -9.49 15.48
CA VAL A 470 15.90 -10.14 14.52
C VAL A 470 15.15 -11.26 13.84
N ARG A 471 15.16 -11.26 12.51
CA ARG A 471 14.31 -12.10 11.66
C ARG A 471 15.16 -12.71 10.56
N GLY A 472 14.80 -13.93 10.15
CA GLY A 472 15.47 -14.64 9.05
C GLY A 472 16.24 -15.85 9.50
#